data_AF-A0A4E0Q979-F1
#
_entry.id   AF-A0A4E0Q979-F1
#
_cell.length_a   1.000
_cell.length_b   1.000
_cell.length_c   1.000
_cell.angle_alpha   90.00
_cell.angle_beta   90.00
_cell.angle_gamma   90.00
#
_symmetry.space_group_name_H-M   'P 1'
#
loop_
_entity.id
_entity.type
_entity.pdbx_description
1 polymer ?
#
loop_
_entity_poly.entity_id
_entity_poly.type
_entity_poly.pdbx_seq_one_letter_code
_entity_poly.pdbx_strand_id
1 'polypeptide(L)'
;MKSLCFYFELHQPHRLKWFWPDKRSGGFERYFDNDINKDIFRRVSEKCYLPANRTILELIDTTNGEFRASMSITGTLLSQCESWGEDVLDSFRELADTGCVEFLDETYYHSLAALFESREEFIEEVREHRRAISQMLGVEPQVFRNTELMYNNTIAGLAAEMGYKAILTEGIERVLEGRSPNHVYKAKGSDIAVLLRNYKLSDDIGYRFSSPWWEEYPLTANKWADWISSSSGETGNIFMDYETFGEHQWTDTGIFEFLRALPGEITDRGVRFFTPSQTIKNYSPAGEIDVGEFSTISWADIERDTSAWLGNDMQRRCFEEAKMLEPYVKATGDKELIKIWKHLLTSDHYYYMSTKWLGDGDVHSYFSIHSSPYDAAVNFMAVMMDLKEKVFRKLRKTE
;
A
#
# COMPACT_ATOMS: atom_id res chain seq x y z
N MET A 1 -26.72 -3.05 13.06
CA MET A 1 -26.65 -2.81 11.61
C MET A 1 -25.19 -2.99 11.20
N LYS A 2 -24.93 -3.90 10.26
CA LYS A 2 -23.57 -4.23 9.82
C LYS A 2 -23.15 -3.29 8.69
N SER A 3 -21.85 -3.05 8.58
CA SER A 3 -21.25 -2.30 7.48
C SER A 3 -20.20 -3.12 6.73
N LEU A 4 -19.84 -2.64 5.55
CA LEU A 4 -18.74 -3.08 4.73
C LEU A 4 -17.81 -1.89 4.53
N CYS A 5 -16.53 -2.08 4.83
CA CYS A 5 -15.49 -1.07 4.74
C CYS A 5 -14.46 -1.48 3.69
N PHE A 6 -14.57 -0.90 2.50
CA PHE A 6 -13.59 -1.10 1.43
C PHE A 6 -12.40 -0.17 1.58
N TYR A 7 -11.20 -0.74 1.46
CA TYR A 7 -9.95 -0.01 1.30
C TYR A 7 -9.16 -0.60 0.13
N PHE A 8 -8.69 0.29 -0.74
CA PHE A 8 -7.88 -0.04 -1.90
C PHE A 8 -6.49 0.59 -1.80
N GLU A 9 -5.46 -0.21 -2.02
CA GLU A 9 -4.08 0.23 -2.10
C GLU A 9 -3.68 0.52 -3.54
N LEU A 10 -3.04 1.67 -3.79
CA LEU A 10 -2.57 2.05 -5.12
C LEU A 10 -1.09 2.43 -5.06
N HIS A 11 -0.25 1.58 -5.64
CA HIS A 11 1.19 1.77 -5.65
C HIS A 11 1.83 1.40 -6.98
N GLN A 12 2.76 2.23 -7.43
CA GLN A 12 3.74 1.90 -8.47
C GLN A 12 5.11 2.43 -8.05
N PRO A 13 6.15 1.59 -7.93
CA PRO A 13 7.49 2.04 -7.60
C PRO A 13 8.19 2.65 -8.82
N HIS A 14 9.23 3.45 -8.55
CA HIS A 14 10.25 3.72 -9.57
C HIS A 14 11.22 2.55 -9.64
N ARG A 15 11.21 1.81 -10.74
CA ARG A 15 12.10 0.68 -10.97
C ARG A 15 13.52 1.14 -11.25
N LEU A 16 14.49 0.44 -10.66
CA LEU A 16 15.91 0.62 -10.94
C LEU A 16 16.23 0.22 -12.38
N LYS A 17 17.25 0.83 -12.97
CA LYS A 17 17.96 0.30 -14.14
C LYS A 17 18.88 -0.82 -13.71
N TRP A 18 19.23 -1.70 -14.63
CA TRP A 18 20.42 -2.52 -14.45
C TRP A 18 21.66 -1.61 -14.47
N PHE A 19 22.22 -1.34 -13.30
CA PHE A 19 23.16 -0.27 -13.08
C PHE A 19 24.59 -0.73 -13.33
N TRP A 20 25.28 0.05 -14.17
CA TRP A 20 26.73 -0.03 -14.36
C TRP A 20 27.35 1.32 -14.04
N PRO A 21 28.45 1.38 -13.25
CA PRO A 21 29.12 2.63 -12.97
C PRO A 21 29.65 3.30 -14.25
N ASP A 22 28.98 4.36 -14.69
CA ASP A 22 29.43 5.19 -15.81
C ASP A 22 29.52 6.67 -15.44
N LYS A 23 30.02 7.50 -16.38
CA LYS A 23 30.10 8.96 -16.23
C LYS A 23 29.05 9.72 -17.05
N ARG A 24 28.11 9.03 -17.69
CA ARG A 24 27.25 9.60 -18.75
C ARG A 24 25.94 10.16 -18.21
N SER A 25 25.38 9.57 -17.16
CA SER A 25 24.12 10.00 -16.53
C SER A 25 24.33 10.55 -15.12
N GLY A 26 23.61 11.62 -14.79
CA GLY A 26 23.56 12.23 -13.47
C GLY A 26 22.13 12.24 -12.93
N GLY A 27 21.99 12.55 -11.64
CA GLY A 27 20.68 12.73 -11.03
C GLY A 27 19.84 11.46 -10.92
N PHE A 28 18.51 11.63 -10.88
CA PHE A 28 17.55 10.55 -10.68
C PHE A 28 17.60 9.46 -11.78
N GLU A 29 17.65 9.88 -13.05
CA GLU A 29 17.67 8.98 -14.22
C GLU A 29 18.95 8.15 -14.34
N ARG A 30 19.97 8.44 -13.53
CA ARG A 30 21.13 7.58 -13.39
C ARG A 30 20.75 6.19 -12.86
N TYR A 31 19.79 6.14 -11.94
CA TYR A 31 19.46 4.93 -11.20
C TYR A 31 18.10 4.36 -11.60
N PHE A 32 17.13 5.21 -11.95
CA PHE A 32 15.75 4.79 -12.22
C PHE A 32 15.40 4.83 -13.70
N ASP A 33 14.61 3.85 -14.15
CA ASP A 33 14.20 3.70 -15.55
C ASP A 33 12.89 4.43 -15.85
N ASN A 34 12.98 5.71 -16.21
CA ASN A 34 11.80 6.52 -16.49
C ASN A 34 10.98 6.00 -17.67
N ASP A 35 11.62 5.43 -18.70
CA ASP A 35 10.90 4.95 -19.89
C ASP A 35 10.06 3.71 -19.53
N ILE A 36 10.68 2.72 -18.87
CA ILE A 36 9.95 1.52 -18.41
C ILE A 36 8.85 1.89 -17.41
N ASN A 37 9.15 2.77 -16.46
CA ASN A 37 8.14 3.18 -15.47
C ASN A 37 6.96 3.89 -16.12
N LYS A 38 7.21 4.76 -17.12
CA LYS A 38 6.15 5.45 -17.87
C LYS A 38 5.28 4.47 -18.66
N ASP A 39 5.89 3.51 -19.35
CA ASP A 39 5.17 2.51 -20.15
C ASP A 39 4.30 1.62 -19.26
N ILE A 40 4.83 1.15 -18.13
CA ILE A 40 4.07 0.37 -17.13
C ILE A 40 2.95 1.21 -16.54
N PHE A 41 3.24 2.43 -16.09
CA PHE A 41 2.25 3.35 -15.53
C PHE A 41 1.06 3.52 -16.49
N ARG A 42 1.32 3.76 -17.78
CA ARG A 42 0.24 3.93 -18.76
C ARG A 42 -0.54 2.65 -19.02
N ARG A 43 0.14 1.51 -19.16
CA ARG A 43 -0.52 0.21 -19.31
C ARG A 43 -1.45 -0.11 -18.13
N VAL A 44 -0.98 0.09 -16.90
CA VAL A 44 -1.78 -0.16 -15.68
C VAL A 44 -2.93 0.85 -15.59
N SER A 45 -2.69 2.12 -15.90
CA SER A 45 -3.73 3.16 -15.88
C SER A 45 -4.89 2.87 -16.85
N GLU A 46 -4.59 2.41 -18.06
CA GLU A 46 -5.59 2.10 -19.09
C GLU A 46 -6.42 0.85 -18.76
N LYS A 47 -5.82 -0.13 -18.08
CA LYS A 47 -6.48 -1.39 -17.73
C LYS A 47 -7.19 -1.35 -16.39
N CYS A 48 -6.63 -0.64 -15.43
CA CYS A 48 -7.05 -0.65 -14.04
C CYS A 48 -7.59 0.71 -13.60
N TYR A 49 -6.73 1.72 -13.44
CA TYR A 49 -7.11 2.96 -12.75
C TYR A 49 -8.28 3.69 -13.40
N LEU A 50 -8.22 3.94 -14.72
CA LEU A 50 -9.27 4.70 -15.40
C LEU A 50 -10.60 3.91 -15.47
N PRO A 51 -10.64 2.61 -15.86
CA PRO A 51 -11.87 1.84 -15.83
C PRO A 51 -12.46 1.64 -14.43
N ALA A 52 -11.61 1.41 -13.43
CA ALA A 52 -12.04 1.20 -12.05
C ALA A 52 -12.55 2.49 -11.40
N ASN A 53 -11.88 3.63 -11.60
CA ASN A 53 -12.36 4.92 -11.11
C ASN A 53 -13.72 5.26 -11.73
N ARG A 54 -13.90 5.04 -13.04
CA ARG A 54 -15.19 5.21 -13.71
C ARG A 54 -16.27 4.31 -13.13
N THR A 55 -15.96 3.04 -12.90
CA THR A 55 -16.91 2.08 -12.30
C THR A 55 -17.31 2.50 -10.89
N ILE A 56 -16.38 3.02 -10.08
CA ILE A 56 -16.69 3.55 -8.75
C ILE A 56 -17.56 4.80 -8.84
N LEU A 57 -17.29 5.73 -9.76
CA LEU A 57 -18.15 6.90 -9.99
C LEU A 57 -19.58 6.49 -10.40
N GLU A 58 -19.70 5.54 -11.33
CA GLU A 58 -21.00 4.96 -11.73
C GLU A 58 -21.74 4.34 -10.54
N LEU A 59 -21.04 3.61 -9.66
CA LEU A 59 -21.64 3.03 -8.46
C LEU A 59 -22.08 4.09 -7.46
N ILE A 60 -21.27 5.13 -7.24
CA ILE A 60 -21.63 6.26 -6.38
C ILE A 60 -22.91 6.94 -6.92
N ASP A 61 -22.99 7.23 -8.21
CA ASP A 61 -24.15 7.89 -8.82
C ASP A 61 -25.40 7.01 -8.75
N THR A 62 -25.31 5.77 -9.21
CA THR A 62 -26.46 4.84 -9.25
C THR A 62 -26.99 4.45 -7.88
N THR A 63 -26.16 4.52 -6.84
CA THR A 63 -26.58 4.29 -5.45
C THR A 63 -26.93 5.59 -4.70
N ASN A 64 -26.96 6.74 -5.38
CA ASN A 64 -27.19 8.06 -4.79
C ASN A 64 -26.24 8.37 -3.62
N GLY A 65 -24.98 7.94 -3.73
CA GLY A 65 -23.94 8.13 -2.73
C GLY A 65 -24.01 7.17 -1.54
N GLU A 66 -24.82 6.11 -1.58
CA GLU A 66 -24.79 5.08 -0.53
C GLU A 66 -23.55 4.19 -0.65
N PHE A 67 -23.02 3.96 -1.87
CA PHE A 67 -21.73 3.30 -2.04
C PHE A 67 -20.59 4.20 -1.54
N ARG A 68 -19.74 3.63 -0.68
CA ARG A 68 -18.58 4.31 -0.09
C ARG A 68 -17.38 3.38 -0.17
N ALA A 69 -16.20 3.96 -0.40
CA ALA A 69 -14.93 3.24 -0.44
C ALA A 69 -13.82 4.12 0.14
N SER A 70 -12.62 3.56 0.23
CA SER A 70 -11.44 4.32 0.60
C SER A 70 -10.22 3.88 -0.20
N MET A 71 -9.25 4.78 -0.35
CA MET A 71 -8.06 4.60 -1.17
C MET A 71 -6.83 5.14 -0.44
N SER A 72 -5.70 4.44 -0.53
CA SER A 72 -4.39 5.02 -0.22
C SER A 72 -3.56 4.99 -1.50
N ILE A 73 -3.20 6.18 -1.98
CA ILE A 73 -2.40 6.36 -3.18
C ILE A 73 -1.02 6.82 -2.75
N THR A 74 0.01 6.02 -3.02
CA THR A 74 1.38 6.36 -2.66
C THR A 74 1.80 7.70 -3.27
N GLY A 75 2.64 8.46 -2.56
CA GLY A 75 3.19 9.70 -3.07
C GLY A 75 3.99 9.48 -4.35
N THR A 76 4.68 8.34 -4.45
CA THR A 76 5.34 7.88 -5.68
C THR A 76 4.36 7.80 -6.85
N LEU A 77 3.20 7.15 -6.69
CA LEU A 77 2.21 7.05 -7.76
C LEU A 77 1.61 8.41 -8.13
N LEU A 78 1.31 9.26 -7.14
CA LEU A 78 0.86 10.63 -7.40
C LEU A 78 1.87 11.44 -8.23
N SER A 79 3.17 11.31 -7.92
CA SER A 79 4.24 11.98 -8.67
C SER A 79 4.37 11.46 -10.12
N GLN A 80 4.07 10.18 -10.34
CA GLN A 80 4.00 9.61 -11.69
C GLN A 80 2.78 10.11 -12.44
N CYS A 81 1.64 10.30 -11.77
CA CYS A 81 0.46 10.92 -12.39
C CYS A 81 0.77 12.36 -12.84
N GLU A 82 1.38 13.18 -12.00
CA GLU A 82 1.79 14.54 -12.38
C GLU A 82 2.78 14.54 -13.56
N SER A 83 3.68 13.56 -13.61
CA SER A 83 4.70 13.48 -14.66
C SER A 83 4.15 12.97 -15.99
N TRP A 84 3.27 11.97 -15.95
CA TRP A 84 2.94 11.15 -17.11
C TRP A 84 1.46 10.97 -17.35
N GLY A 85 0.56 11.42 -16.46
CA GLY A 85 -0.80 10.92 -16.28
C GLY A 85 -1.82 11.90 -15.67
N GLU A 86 -1.91 13.14 -16.16
CA GLU A 86 -2.86 14.13 -15.60
C GLU A 86 -4.31 13.65 -15.69
N ASP A 87 -4.69 12.93 -16.74
CA ASP A 87 -6.00 12.28 -16.89
C ASP A 87 -6.31 11.28 -15.78
N VAL A 88 -5.28 10.58 -15.27
CA VAL A 88 -5.41 9.65 -14.15
C VAL A 88 -5.57 10.44 -12.85
N LEU A 89 -4.76 11.50 -12.65
CA LEU A 89 -4.86 12.36 -11.48
C LEU A 89 -6.24 13.03 -11.38
N ASP A 90 -6.76 13.54 -12.51
CA ASP A 90 -8.09 14.13 -12.61
C ASP A 90 -9.18 13.11 -12.25
N SER A 91 -9.06 11.86 -12.67
CA SER A 91 -10.02 10.82 -12.28
C SER A 91 -10.03 10.53 -10.76
N PHE A 92 -8.89 10.68 -10.06
CA PHE A 92 -8.86 10.61 -8.60
C PHE A 92 -9.44 11.86 -7.94
N ARG A 93 -9.23 13.05 -8.52
CA ARG A 93 -9.87 14.30 -8.07
C ARG A 93 -11.39 14.21 -8.19
N GLU A 94 -11.91 13.68 -9.29
CA GLU A 94 -13.35 13.44 -9.47
C GLU A 94 -13.92 12.53 -8.37
N LEU A 95 -13.19 11.46 -8.01
CA LEU A 95 -13.58 10.61 -6.88
C LEU A 95 -13.55 11.34 -5.54
N ALA A 96 -12.54 12.19 -5.30
CA ALA A 96 -12.44 13.02 -4.10
C ALA A 96 -13.61 14.01 -3.98
N ASP A 97 -13.96 14.67 -5.08
CA ASP A 97 -15.04 15.68 -5.14
C ASP A 97 -16.42 15.09 -4.80
N THR A 98 -16.61 13.78 -4.98
CA THR A 98 -17.86 13.11 -4.58
C THR A 98 -18.09 13.10 -3.06
N GLY A 99 -17.03 13.21 -2.26
CA GLY A 99 -17.05 12.95 -0.82
C GLY A 99 -17.45 11.52 -0.42
N CYS A 100 -17.52 10.59 -1.38
CA CYS A 100 -17.89 9.20 -1.19
C CYS A 100 -16.68 8.25 -1.09
N VAL A 101 -15.52 8.71 -1.56
CA VAL A 101 -14.24 8.02 -1.40
C VAL A 101 -13.39 8.74 -0.35
N GLU A 102 -13.00 8.03 0.72
CA GLU A 102 -12.05 8.56 1.70
C GLU A 102 -10.61 8.26 1.26
N PHE A 103 -9.75 9.27 1.23
CA PHE A 103 -8.32 9.09 0.96
C PHE A 103 -7.54 8.98 2.26
N LEU A 104 -6.62 8.00 2.31
CA LEU A 104 -5.80 7.67 3.47
C LEU A 104 -4.36 8.13 3.27
N ASP A 105 -3.72 8.53 4.36
CA ASP A 105 -2.28 8.81 4.35
C ASP A 105 -1.46 7.55 4.55
N GLU A 106 -0.23 7.60 4.02
CA GLU A 106 0.82 6.64 4.22
C GLU A 106 2.22 7.28 4.15
N THR A 107 3.28 6.51 3.95
CA THR A 107 4.61 7.04 3.60
C THR A 107 4.62 7.48 2.13
N TYR A 108 5.27 8.60 1.81
CA TYR A 108 5.30 9.11 0.43
C TYR A 108 5.88 8.08 -0.55
N TYR A 109 6.94 7.38 -0.13
CA TYR A 109 7.72 6.50 -1.00
C TYR A 109 7.32 5.03 -0.88
N HIS A 110 6.24 4.70 -0.17
CA HIS A 110 5.88 3.32 0.15
C HIS A 110 7.05 2.56 0.82
N SER A 111 7.72 3.25 1.76
CA SER A 111 9.03 2.84 2.26
C SER A 111 8.96 1.96 3.50
N LEU A 112 10.06 1.28 3.79
CA LEU A 112 10.27 0.55 5.05
C LEU A 112 10.84 1.45 6.17
N ALA A 113 10.79 2.77 6.05
CA ALA A 113 11.34 3.70 7.05
C ALA A 113 10.71 3.53 8.44
N ALA A 114 9.48 3.01 8.51
CA ALA A 114 8.80 2.63 9.75
C ALA A 114 9.50 1.50 10.53
N LEU A 115 10.57 0.90 9.99
CA LEU A 115 11.40 -0.11 10.65
C LEU A 115 12.76 0.44 11.12
N PHE A 116 13.10 1.70 10.82
CA PHE A 116 14.36 2.31 11.28
C PHE A 116 14.33 2.59 12.77
N GLU A 117 15.46 2.51 13.48
CA GLU A 117 15.50 2.87 14.90
C GLU A 117 15.15 4.36 15.11
N SER A 118 15.68 5.23 14.25
CA SER A 118 15.27 6.62 14.16
C SER A 118 13.93 6.69 13.42
N ARG A 119 12.88 7.12 14.11
CA ARG A 119 11.54 7.29 13.53
C ARG A 119 11.39 8.59 12.73
N GLU A 120 12.48 9.36 12.59
CA GLU A 120 12.47 10.68 11.98
C GLU A 120 12.14 10.64 10.49
N GLU A 121 12.80 9.77 9.70
CA GLU A 121 12.49 9.65 8.27
C GLU A 121 11.04 9.20 8.05
N PHE A 122 10.58 8.21 8.82
CA PHE A 122 9.20 7.75 8.75
C PHE A 122 8.21 8.90 8.93
N ILE A 123 8.37 9.72 9.98
CA ILE A 123 7.50 10.88 10.23
C ILE A 123 7.64 11.93 9.11
N GLU A 124 8.84 12.13 8.57
CA GLU A 124 9.08 13.07 7.47
C GLU A 124 8.33 12.64 6.21
N GLU A 125 8.43 11.37 5.81
CA GLU A 125 7.75 10.82 4.64
C GLU A 125 6.22 10.86 4.78
N VAL A 126 5.69 10.59 5.97
CA VAL A 126 4.24 10.69 6.23
C VAL A 126 3.76 12.13 6.08
N ARG A 127 4.53 13.11 6.58
CA ARG A 127 4.22 14.53 6.39
C ARG A 127 4.36 14.97 4.94
N GLU A 128 5.28 14.39 4.19
CA GLU A 128 5.45 14.63 2.76
C GLU A 128 4.26 14.11 1.97
N HIS A 129 3.79 12.91 2.29
CA HIS A 129 2.59 12.31 1.70
C HIS A 129 1.34 13.15 1.97
N ARG A 130 1.10 13.53 3.23
CA ARG A 130 -0.03 14.39 3.60
C ARG A 130 -0.07 15.69 2.81
N ARG A 131 1.09 16.34 2.62
CA ARG A 131 1.18 17.56 1.80
C ARG A 131 0.82 17.29 0.34
N ALA A 132 1.28 16.19 -0.23
CA ALA A 132 0.98 15.83 -1.61
C ALA A 132 -0.50 15.53 -1.82
N ILE A 133 -1.12 14.75 -0.92
CA ILE A 133 -2.56 14.47 -0.96
C ILE A 133 -3.38 15.77 -0.88
N SER A 134 -3.06 16.64 0.07
CA SER A 134 -3.73 17.95 0.24
C SER A 134 -3.59 18.83 -1.01
N GLN A 135 -2.39 18.91 -1.59
CA GLN A 135 -2.12 19.74 -2.77
C GLN A 135 -2.74 19.18 -4.05
N MET A 136 -2.69 17.86 -4.25
CA MET A 136 -3.06 17.24 -5.52
C MET A 136 -4.53 16.82 -5.57
N LEU A 137 -5.12 16.43 -4.43
CA LEU A 137 -6.49 15.92 -4.33
C LEU A 137 -7.42 16.82 -3.49
N GLY A 138 -6.90 17.82 -2.78
CA GLY A 138 -7.71 18.76 -2.00
C GLY A 138 -8.33 18.18 -0.73
N VAL A 139 -7.81 17.06 -0.22
CA VAL A 139 -8.34 16.34 0.95
C VAL A 139 -7.31 16.24 2.08
N GLU A 140 -7.78 16.11 3.32
CA GLU A 140 -6.95 16.02 4.52
C GLU A 140 -7.21 14.68 5.25
N PRO A 141 -6.40 13.64 4.98
CA PRO A 141 -6.66 12.30 5.51
C PRO A 141 -6.68 12.22 7.04
N GLN A 142 -7.64 11.45 7.55
CA GLN A 142 -7.86 11.25 8.98
C GLN A 142 -7.45 9.84 9.45
N VAL A 143 -7.25 8.93 8.50
CA VAL A 143 -6.91 7.53 8.73
C VAL A 143 -5.57 7.25 8.06
N PHE A 144 -4.74 6.50 8.77
CA PHE A 144 -3.41 6.13 8.34
C PHE A 144 -3.35 4.66 7.96
N ARG A 145 -2.55 4.35 6.95
CA ARG A 145 -2.09 2.98 6.72
C ARG A 145 -0.59 3.02 6.52
N ASN A 146 0.14 2.19 7.25
CA ASN A 146 1.58 2.07 7.04
C ASN A 146 1.89 1.07 5.92
N THR A 147 3.09 1.18 5.33
CA THR A 147 3.53 0.39 4.18
C THR A 147 3.22 -1.08 4.42
N GLU A 148 2.48 -1.71 3.50
CA GLU A 148 2.17 -3.15 3.53
C GLU A 148 1.36 -3.58 4.76
N LEU A 149 0.53 -2.66 5.26
CA LEU A 149 -0.21 -2.77 6.52
C LEU A 149 0.68 -3.12 7.72
N MET A 150 1.95 -2.68 7.69
CA MET A 150 2.90 -2.96 8.77
C MET A 150 2.45 -2.32 10.08
N TYR A 151 2.28 -3.13 11.11
CA TYR A 151 1.76 -2.69 12.39
C TYR A 151 2.53 -3.24 13.58
N ASN A 152 2.78 -2.34 14.51
CA ASN A 152 3.08 -2.62 15.90
C ASN A 152 2.56 -1.45 16.76
N ASN A 153 2.56 -1.59 18.08
CA ASN A 153 2.04 -0.56 18.99
C ASN A 153 2.83 0.76 18.86
N THR A 154 4.11 0.72 18.52
CA THR A 154 4.96 1.92 18.32
C THR A 154 4.50 2.71 17.09
N ILE A 155 4.28 2.03 15.94
CA ILE A 155 3.78 2.66 14.71
C ILE A 155 2.39 3.26 14.94
N ALA A 156 1.51 2.54 15.65
CA ALA A 156 0.18 3.03 15.99
C ALA A 156 0.25 4.27 16.90
N GLY A 157 1.15 4.27 17.89
CA GLY A 157 1.42 5.43 18.76
C GLY A 157 1.87 6.66 17.96
N LEU A 158 2.84 6.49 17.06
CA LEU A 158 3.34 7.56 16.19
C LEU A 158 2.24 8.11 15.28
N ALA A 159 1.40 7.24 14.69
CA ALA A 159 0.26 7.68 13.90
C ALA A 159 -0.72 8.52 14.75
N ALA A 160 -1.00 8.11 15.98
CA ALA A 160 -1.85 8.86 16.90
C ALA A 160 -1.25 10.24 17.23
N GLU A 161 0.06 10.31 17.51
CA GLU A 161 0.78 11.56 17.77
C GLU A 161 0.78 12.51 16.57
N MET A 162 0.75 11.97 15.35
CA MET A 162 0.60 12.73 14.10
C MET A 162 -0.86 13.16 13.81
N GLY A 163 -1.80 12.82 14.70
CA GLY A 163 -3.19 13.27 14.66
C GLY A 163 -4.15 12.34 13.93
N TYR A 164 -3.73 11.13 13.53
CA TYR A 164 -4.61 10.16 12.89
C TYR A 164 -5.59 9.54 13.90
N LYS A 165 -6.82 9.29 13.45
CA LYS A 165 -7.91 8.73 14.26
C LYS A 165 -7.99 7.22 14.20
N ALA A 166 -7.50 6.63 13.11
CA ALA A 166 -7.41 5.19 12.95
C ALA A 166 -6.17 4.77 12.16
N ILE A 167 -5.77 3.53 12.37
CA ILE A 167 -4.75 2.83 11.60
C ILE A 167 -5.30 1.50 11.06
N LEU A 168 -4.99 1.18 9.80
CA LEU A 168 -5.32 -0.11 9.18
C LEU A 168 -4.20 -1.13 9.43
N THR A 169 -4.56 -2.40 9.62
CA THR A 169 -3.60 -3.51 9.78
C THR A 169 -4.18 -4.85 9.31
N GLU A 170 -3.37 -5.92 9.33
CA GLU A 170 -3.78 -7.28 8.98
C GLU A 170 -4.48 -8.02 10.14
N GLY A 171 -5.57 -8.72 9.83
CA GLY A 171 -6.36 -9.50 10.78
C GLY A 171 -5.92 -10.95 10.91
N ILE A 172 -4.71 -11.18 11.43
CA ILE A 172 -4.17 -12.53 11.64
C ILE A 172 -4.60 -13.18 12.95
N GLU A 173 -4.75 -14.50 12.94
CA GLU A 173 -5.24 -15.30 14.06
C GLU A 173 -4.38 -15.14 15.32
N ARG A 174 -3.04 -15.07 15.17
CA ARG A 174 -2.12 -14.94 16.31
C ARG A 174 -2.25 -13.62 17.07
N VAL A 175 -2.78 -12.58 16.43
CA VAL A 175 -3.03 -11.25 17.04
C VAL A 175 -4.48 -11.14 17.53
N LEU A 176 -5.40 -11.77 16.81
CA LEU A 176 -6.82 -11.76 17.17
C LEU A 176 -7.16 -12.70 18.33
N GLU A 177 -6.38 -13.76 18.57
CA GLU A 177 -6.59 -14.71 19.68
C GLU A 177 -8.03 -15.28 19.72
N GLY A 178 -8.56 -15.64 18.54
CA GLY A 178 -9.93 -16.15 18.39
C GLY A 178 -11.03 -15.09 18.29
N ARG A 179 -10.67 -13.80 18.37
CA ARG A 179 -11.59 -12.68 18.07
C ARG A 179 -11.75 -12.49 16.55
N SER A 180 -12.78 -11.75 16.14
CA SER A 180 -13.08 -11.52 14.72
C SER A 180 -12.39 -10.24 14.20
N PRO A 181 -11.80 -10.22 12.98
CA PRO A 181 -11.28 -8.98 12.40
C PRO A 181 -12.38 -7.95 12.10
N ASN A 182 -13.65 -8.36 12.17
CA ASN A 182 -14.82 -7.59 11.76
C ASN A 182 -15.36 -6.62 12.83
N HIS A 183 -14.49 -6.12 13.70
CA HIS A 183 -14.82 -5.14 14.72
C HIS A 183 -13.86 -3.95 14.62
N VAL A 184 -14.27 -2.83 15.21
CA VAL A 184 -13.32 -1.76 15.55
C VAL A 184 -12.54 -2.21 16.79
N TYR A 185 -11.23 -2.00 16.78
CA TYR A 185 -10.38 -2.19 17.95
C TYR A 185 -9.67 -0.86 18.29
N LYS A 186 -8.87 -0.85 19.35
CA LYS A 186 -7.91 0.22 19.62
C LYS A 186 -6.51 -0.36 19.83
N ALA A 187 -5.48 0.44 19.59
CA ALA A 187 -4.11 0.01 19.81
C ALA A 187 -3.79 -0.08 21.30
N LYS A 188 -2.94 -1.02 21.71
CA LYS A 188 -2.46 -1.04 23.10
C LYS A 188 -1.57 0.18 23.37
N GLY A 189 -1.89 0.93 24.42
CA GLY A 189 -1.13 2.12 24.82
C GLY A 189 -1.44 3.39 24.02
N SER A 190 -2.47 3.38 23.18
CA SER A 190 -2.95 4.56 22.44
C SER A 190 -4.47 4.48 22.20
N ASP A 191 -5.14 5.62 22.06
CA ASP A 191 -6.58 5.68 21.78
C ASP A 191 -6.92 5.64 20.27
N ILE A 192 -5.91 5.49 19.40
CA ILE A 192 -6.13 5.32 17.96
C ILE A 192 -6.91 4.04 17.68
N ALA A 193 -7.94 4.15 16.86
CA ALA A 193 -8.73 3.00 16.44
C ALA A 193 -7.91 2.11 15.49
N VAL A 194 -8.16 0.81 15.52
CA VAL A 194 -7.52 -0.18 14.66
C VAL A 194 -8.59 -0.92 13.89
N LEU A 195 -8.50 -0.91 12.57
CA LEU A 195 -9.33 -1.72 11.68
C LEU A 195 -8.46 -2.82 11.08
N LEU A 196 -8.88 -4.07 11.26
CA LEU A 196 -8.13 -5.23 10.78
C LEU A 196 -8.76 -5.77 9.52
N ARG A 197 -7.93 -5.99 8.50
CA ARG A 197 -8.32 -6.68 7.26
C ARG A 197 -8.90 -8.05 7.58
N ASN A 198 -10.04 -8.36 6.97
CA ASN A 198 -10.52 -9.72 6.87
C ASN A 198 -9.85 -10.38 5.66
N TYR A 199 -8.66 -10.96 5.87
CA TYR A 199 -7.84 -11.46 4.77
C TYR A 199 -8.55 -12.54 3.96
N LYS A 200 -9.37 -13.39 4.58
CA LYS A 200 -10.09 -14.47 3.88
C LYS A 200 -11.03 -13.88 2.82
N LEU A 201 -11.92 -12.98 3.23
CA LEU A 201 -12.91 -12.36 2.34
C LEU A 201 -12.28 -11.36 1.36
N SER A 202 -11.14 -10.77 1.73
CA SER A 202 -10.37 -9.91 0.84
C SER A 202 -9.66 -10.71 -0.25
N ASP A 203 -9.02 -11.84 0.12
CA ASP A 203 -8.31 -12.72 -0.81
C ASP A 203 -9.26 -13.46 -1.75
N ASP A 204 -10.51 -13.69 -1.33
CA ASP A 204 -11.55 -14.24 -2.21
C ASP A 204 -11.77 -13.37 -3.46
N ILE A 205 -11.71 -12.04 -3.32
CA ILE A 205 -11.81 -11.08 -4.44
C ILE A 205 -10.43 -10.85 -5.08
N GLY A 206 -9.40 -10.56 -4.28
CA GLY A 206 -8.08 -10.17 -4.78
C GLY A 206 -7.34 -11.30 -5.52
N TYR A 207 -7.43 -12.52 -5.01
CA TYR A 207 -6.61 -13.65 -5.47
C TYR A 207 -7.43 -14.80 -6.05
N ARG A 208 -8.55 -15.19 -5.42
CA ARG A 208 -9.29 -16.41 -5.79
C ARG A 208 -10.41 -16.19 -6.81
N PHE A 209 -10.73 -14.94 -7.15
CA PHE A 209 -11.89 -14.59 -7.97
C PHE A 209 -11.95 -15.37 -9.29
N SER A 210 -10.83 -15.44 -10.01
CA SER A 210 -10.71 -16.17 -11.28
C SER A 210 -10.11 -17.58 -11.16
N SER A 211 -10.05 -18.17 -9.95
CA SER A 211 -9.35 -19.44 -9.69
C SER A 211 -10.28 -20.66 -9.82
N PRO A 212 -10.28 -21.42 -10.94
CA PRO A 212 -11.25 -22.51 -11.14
C PRO A 212 -10.98 -23.73 -10.25
N TRP A 213 -9.81 -23.78 -9.60
CA TRP A 213 -9.42 -24.82 -8.64
C TRP A 213 -10.00 -24.57 -7.24
N TRP A 214 -10.48 -23.36 -6.95
CA TRP A 214 -11.05 -23.03 -5.65
C TRP A 214 -12.50 -23.55 -5.56
N GLU A 215 -12.83 -24.24 -4.48
CA GLU A 215 -14.13 -24.93 -4.31
C GLU A 215 -15.35 -23.99 -4.39
N GLU A 216 -15.15 -22.70 -4.10
CA GLU A 216 -16.23 -21.70 -4.19
C GLU A 216 -16.30 -20.99 -5.55
N TYR A 217 -15.48 -21.37 -6.53
CA TYR A 217 -15.57 -20.82 -7.88
C TYR A 217 -16.83 -21.31 -8.63
N PRO A 218 -17.55 -20.43 -9.36
CA PRO A 218 -17.29 -19.00 -9.52
C PRO A 218 -17.75 -18.17 -8.31
N LEU A 219 -17.01 -17.11 -8.02
CA LEU A 219 -17.40 -16.12 -7.01
C LEU A 219 -18.41 -15.14 -7.60
N THR A 220 -19.60 -15.05 -7.01
CA THR A 220 -20.66 -14.11 -7.42
C THR A 220 -20.91 -13.08 -6.32
N ALA A 221 -21.40 -11.90 -6.70
CA ALA A 221 -21.73 -10.82 -5.76
C ALA A 221 -22.75 -11.30 -4.71
N ASN A 222 -23.77 -12.06 -5.13
CA ASN A 222 -24.78 -12.64 -4.25
C ASN A 222 -24.16 -13.59 -3.20
N LYS A 223 -23.33 -14.54 -3.64
CA LYS A 223 -22.64 -15.50 -2.76
C LYS A 223 -21.75 -14.76 -1.74
N TRP A 224 -20.95 -13.82 -2.20
CA TRP A 224 -20.03 -13.08 -1.34
C TRP A 224 -20.78 -12.17 -0.34
N ALA A 225 -21.90 -11.56 -0.77
CA ALA A 225 -22.75 -10.77 0.10
C ALA A 225 -23.40 -11.61 1.21
N ASP A 226 -23.78 -12.87 0.95
CA ASP A 226 -24.24 -13.81 1.98
C ASP A 226 -23.17 -14.03 3.05
N TRP A 227 -21.92 -14.24 2.66
CA TRP A 227 -20.81 -14.44 3.60
C TRP A 227 -20.55 -13.20 4.46
N ILE A 228 -20.55 -12.01 3.85
CA ILE A 228 -20.38 -10.75 4.58
C ILE A 228 -21.53 -10.53 5.56
N SER A 229 -22.78 -10.70 5.11
CA SER A 229 -23.95 -10.46 5.96
C SER A 229 -24.03 -11.44 7.13
N SER A 230 -23.60 -12.69 6.94
CA SER A 230 -23.60 -13.74 7.96
C SER A 230 -22.35 -13.76 8.87
N SER A 231 -21.30 -13.03 8.53
CA SER A 231 -20.06 -12.98 9.32
C SER A 231 -20.28 -12.47 10.75
N SER A 232 -19.39 -12.77 11.69
CA SER A 232 -19.44 -12.12 13.01
C SER A 232 -18.99 -10.65 12.91
N GLY A 233 -19.41 -9.82 13.86
CA GLY A 233 -18.98 -8.41 13.97
C GLY A 233 -19.84 -7.38 13.25
N GLU A 234 -19.56 -6.11 13.49
CA GLU A 234 -20.32 -4.98 12.93
C GLU A 234 -19.76 -4.42 11.62
N THR A 235 -18.53 -4.77 11.23
CA THR A 235 -17.89 -4.26 9.99
C THR A 235 -17.15 -5.36 9.25
N GLY A 236 -17.41 -5.57 7.97
CA GLY A 236 -16.53 -6.34 7.09
C GLY A 236 -15.41 -5.44 6.58
N ASN A 237 -14.17 -5.63 7.02
CA ASN A 237 -13.03 -4.82 6.60
C ASN A 237 -12.34 -5.50 5.41
N ILE A 238 -12.57 -5.00 4.19
CA ILE A 238 -12.14 -5.64 2.95
C ILE A 238 -11.09 -4.79 2.27
N PHE A 239 -9.84 -5.20 2.44
CA PHE A 239 -8.65 -4.41 2.14
C PHE A 239 -7.84 -5.16 1.08
N MET A 240 -7.53 -4.52 -0.06
CA MET A 240 -6.86 -5.18 -1.18
C MET A 240 -6.13 -4.19 -2.08
N ASP A 241 -5.26 -4.67 -2.95
CA ASP A 241 -4.68 -3.87 -4.04
C ASP A 241 -5.76 -3.45 -5.02
N TYR A 242 -5.71 -2.19 -5.46
CA TYR A 242 -6.65 -1.67 -6.44
C TYR A 242 -6.43 -2.30 -7.82
N GLU A 243 -5.18 -2.69 -8.10
CA GLU A 243 -4.75 -3.46 -9.26
C GLU A 243 -5.50 -4.81 -9.39
N THR A 244 -6.22 -5.25 -8.35
CA THR A 244 -7.25 -6.30 -8.45
C THR A 244 -8.18 -6.08 -9.63
N PHE A 245 -8.66 -4.86 -9.86
CA PHE A 245 -9.62 -4.56 -10.91
C PHE A 245 -8.92 -4.21 -12.22
N GLY A 246 -8.72 -5.20 -13.09
CA GLY A 246 -8.23 -5.01 -14.47
C GLY A 246 -6.77 -5.40 -14.71
N GLU A 247 -5.94 -5.50 -13.68
CA GLU A 247 -4.53 -5.95 -13.82
C GLU A 247 -4.31 -7.35 -13.24
N HIS A 248 -4.66 -7.60 -11.96
CA HIS A 248 -4.57 -8.94 -11.36
C HIS A 248 -5.76 -9.82 -11.79
N GLN A 249 -6.98 -9.27 -11.78
CA GLN A 249 -8.16 -9.90 -12.35
C GLN A 249 -8.51 -9.15 -13.64
N TRP A 250 -8.33 -9.80 -14.80
CA TRP A 250 -8.59 -9.15 -16.09
C TRP A 250 -10.08 -8.88 -16.29
N THR A 251 -10.40 -7.91 -17.15
CA THR A 251 -11.80 -7.52 -17.43
C THR A 251 -12.67 -8.70 -17.87
N ASP A 252 -12.12 -9.61 -18.67
CA ASP A 252 -12.83 -10.80 -19.19
C ASP A 252 -13.14 -11.86 -18.11
N THR A 253 -12.54 -11.76 -16.92
CA THR A 253 -12.90 -12.60 -15.77
C THR A 253 -14.27 -12.24 -15.18
N GLY A 254 -14.81 -11.06 -15.50
CA GLY A 254 -16.07 -10.56 -14.96
C GLY A 254 -15.93 -9.75 -13.66
N ILE A 255 -14.71 -9.36 -13.27
CA ILE A 255 -14.46 -8.65 -12.01
C ILE A 255 -15.19 -7.30 -11.91
N PHE A 256 -15.33 -6.59 -13.02
CA PHE A 256 -16.07 -5.32 -13.05
C PHE A 256 -17.58 -5.54 -12.93
N GLU A 257 -18.11 -6.60 -13.53
CA GLU A 257 -19.52 -7.00 -13.42
C GLU A 257 -19.85 -7.42 -11.99
N PHE A 258 -18.94 -8.14 -11.33
CA PHE A 258 -19.02 -8.43 -9.90
C PHE A 258 -19.08 -7.14 -9.08
N LEU A 259 -18.14 -6.20 -9.31
CA LEU A 259 -18.10 -4.93 -8.59
C LEU A 259 -19.38 -4.11 -8.79
N ARG A 260 -19.92 -4.06 -10.02
CA ARG A 260 -21.18 -3.35 -10.33
C ARG A 260 -22.40 -3.99 -9.67
N ALA A 261 -22.46 -5.31 -9.55
CA ALA A 261 -23.58 -6.01 -8.92
C ALA A 261 -23.55 -5.92 -7.39
N LEU A 262 -22.36 -5.76 -6.81
CA LEU A 262 -22.14 -5.90 -5.38
C LEU A 262 -22.97 -4.94 -4.49
N PRO A 263 -23.12 -3.64 -4.80
CA PRO A 263 -23.86 -2.73 -3.91
C PRO A 263 -25.32 -3.12 -3.70
N GLY A 264 -25.99 -3.61 -4.74
CA GLY A 264 -27.37 -4.12 -4.63
C GLY A 264 -27.44 -5.31 -3.68
N GLU A 265 -26.58 -6.31 -3.90
CA GLU A 265 -26.56 -7.55 -3.10
C GLU A 265 -26.23 -7.30 -1.62
N ILE A 266 -25.34 -6.34 -1.33
CA ILE A 266 -24.97 -5.93 0.04
C ILE A 266 -26.12 -5.18 0.71
N THR A 267 -26.76 -4.25 -0.01
CA THR A 267 -27.86 -3.43 0.53
C THR A 267 -29.10 -4.26 0.78
N ASP A 268 -29.42 -5.22 -0.09
CA ASP A 268 -30.57 -6.15 0.06
C ASP A 268 -30.46 -6.99 1.34
N ARG A 269 -29.24 -7.21 1.84
CA ARG A 269 -28.96 -7.92 3.10
C ARG A 269 -28.87 -6.97 4.31
N GLY A 270 -29.21 -5.69 4.14
CA GLY A 270 -29.21 -4.69 5.20
C GLY A 270 -27.80 -4.30 5.67
N VAL A 271 -26.77 -4.51 4.86
CA VAL A 271 -25.40 -4.08 5.11
C VAL A 271 -25.17 -2.74 4.41
N ARG A 272 -24.47 -1.81 5.06
CA ARG A 272 -24.15 -0.47 4.52
C ARG A 272 -22.69 -0.33 4.15
N PHE A 273 -22.37 0.54 3.21
CA PHE A 273 -20.97 0.88 2.92
C PHE A 273 -20.52 2.03 3.82
N PHE A 274 -19.41 1.85 4.52
CA PHE A 274 -18.77 2.90 5.30
C PHE A 274 -17.30 3.05 4.89
N THR A 275 -16.83 4.28 4.90
CA THR A 275 -15.40 4.59 4.89
C THR A 275 -14.78 4.27 6.26
N PRO A 276 -13.45 4.07 6.37
CA PRO A 276 -12.78 3.88 7.65
C PRO A 276 -13.17 4.89 8.74
N SER A 277 -13.20 6.19 8.42
CA SER A 277 -13.64 7.24 9.36
C SER A 277 -15.10 7.10 9.80
N GLN A 278 -15.98 6.68 8.89
CA GLN A 278 -17.38 6.41 9.24
C GLN A 278 -17.50 5.15 10.12
N THR A 279 -16.73 4.10 9.83
CA THR A 279 -16.72 2.86 10.61
C THR A 279 -16.33 3.12 12.06
N ILE A 280 -15.22 3.81 12.31
CA ILE A 280 -14.75 4.10 13.68
C ILE A 280 -15.65 5.08 14.43
N LYS A 281 -16.45 5.88 13.72
CA LYS A 281 -17.44 6.79 14.32
C LYS A 281 -18.71 6.06 14.75
N ASN A 282 -19.08 5.00 14.05
CA ASN A 282 -20.35 4.29 14.28
C ASN A 282 -20.22 3.10 15.26
N TYR A 283 -19.02 2.57 15.46
CA TYR A 283 -18.81 1.40 16.32
C TYR A 283 -17.77 1.68 17.41
N SER A 284 -18.05 1.20 18.61
CA SER A 284 -17.10 1.29 19.73
C SER A 284 -16.04 0.19 19.63
N PRO A 285 -14.80 0.45 20.09
CA PRO A 285 -13.77 -0.58 20.13
C PRO A 285 -14.20 -1.82 20.94
N ALA A 286 -14.10 -3.00 20.34
CA ALA A 286 -14.43 -4.29 20.97
C ALA A 286 -13.29 -4.85 21.84
N GLY A 287 -12.11 -4.23 21.78
CA GLY A 287 -10.95 -4.62 22.58
C GLY A 287 -9.66 -3.96 22.09
N GLU A 288 -8.54 -4.46 22.60
CA GLU A 288 -7.20 -3.96 22.27
C GLU A 288 -6.45 -4.90 21.32
N ILE A 289 -5.67 -4.31 20.42
CA ILE A 289 -4.68 -5.01 19.61
C ILE A 289 -3.29 -4.73 20.18
N ASP A 290 -2.60 -5.80 20.55
CA ASP A 290 -1.27 -5.75 21.15
C ASP A 290 -0.27 -6.45 20.24
N VAL A 291 0.58 -5.67 19.57
CA VAL A 291 1.69 -6.18 18.78
C VAL A 291 2.96 -5.45 19.18
N GLY A 292 3.88 -6.19 19.80
CA GLY A 292 5.20 -5.67 20.18
C GLY A 292 6.04 -5.28 18.96
N GLU A 293 6.94 -4.33 19.13
CA GLU A 293 7.79 -3.77 18.07
C GLU A 293 8.59 -4.84 17.30
N PHE A 294 9.16 -5.82 18.00
CA PHE A 294 9.92 -6.92 17.40
C PHE A 294 9.05 -8.00 16.75
N SER A 295 7.72 -7.88 16.86
CA SER A 295 6.73 -8.81 16.28
C SER A 295 5.88 -8.13 15.23
N THR A 296 6.42 -7.10 14.56
CA THR A 296 5.72 -6.31 13.54
C THR A 296 5.06 -7.24 12.53
N ILE A 297 3.75 -7.09 12.38
CA ILE A 297 2.94 -7.84 11.43
C ILE A 297 2.78 -7.05 10.14
N SER A 298 2.46 -7.73 9.05
CA SER A 298 2.14 -7.14 7.74
C SER A 298 1.05 -7.97 7.06
N TRP A 299 0.53 -7.50 5.93
CA TRP A 299 -0.38 -8.29 5.09
C TRP A 299 0.34 -9.19 4.06
N ALA A 300 1.67 -9.15 4.01
CA ALA A 300 2.46 -9.81 2.96
C ALA A 300 2.83 -11.25 3.32
N ASP A 301 2.88 -12.11 2.30
CA ASP A 301 3.23 -13.53 2.36
C ASP A 301 2.46 -14.33 3.44
N ILE A 302 2.68 -15.65 3.51
CA ILE A 302 1.96 -16.53 4.44
C ILE A 302 2.30 -16.19 5.91
N GLU A 303 3.53 -15.74 6.19
CA GLU A 303 4.00 -15.47 7.54
C GLU A 303 3.42 -14.17 8.15
N ARG A 304 2.90 -13.27 7.30
CA ARG A 304 2.23 -12.02 7.70
C ARG A 304 3.07 -11.17 8.67
N ASP A 305 4.35 -11.05 8.35
CA ASP A 305 5.38 -10.33 9.10
C ASP A 305 6.36 -9.60 8.16
N THR A 306 7.46 -9.09 8.69
CA THR A 306 8.46 -8.33 7.90
C THR A 306 9.41 -9.20 7.08
N SER A 307 9.31 -10.53 7.14
CA SER A 307 10.25 -11.44 6.47
C SER A 307 10.11 -11.43 4.94
N ALA A 308 9.04 -10.86 4.39
CA ALA A 308 8.93 -10.59 2.96
C ALA A 308 10.03 -9.63 2.46
N TRP A 309 10.49 -8.70 3.31
CA TRP A 309 11.50 -7.70 2.98
C TRP A 309 12.81 -7.84 3.74
N LEU A 310 12.83 -8.56 4.86
CA LEU A 310 14.01 -8.73 5.74
C LEU A 310 14.30 -10.21 6.06
N GLY A 311 13.78 -11.14 5.25
CA GLY A 311 13.85 -12.59 5.48
C GLY A 311 15.23 -13.21 5.28
N ASN A 312 16.04 -12.67 4.36
CA ASN A 312 17.39 -13.18 4.06
C ASN A 312 18.52 -12.17 4.30
N ASP A 313 19.78 -12.63 4.25
CA ASP A 313 20.95 -11.81 4.55
C ASP A 313 21.19 -10.68 3.53
N MET A 314 20.82 -10.90 2.26
CA MET A 314 20.97 -9.89 1.20
C MET A 314 20.03 -8.71 1.44
N GLN A 315 18.76 -9.02 1.70
CA GLN A 315 17.73 -8.08 2.09
C GLN A 315 18.16 -7.24 3.30
N ARG A 316 18.53 -7.91 4.40
CA ARG A 316 19.01 -7.23 5.61
C ARG A 316 20.24 -6.36 5.33
N ARG A 317 21.20 -6.82 4.53
CA ARG A 317 22.38 -6.03 4.20
C ARG A 317 22.04 -4.78 3.38
N CYS A 318 21.18 -4.91 2.37
CA CYS A 318 20.74 -3.77 1.55
C CYS A 318 19.99 -2.75 2.40
N PHE A 319 19.09 -3.21 3.27
CA PHE A 319 18.33 -2.38 4.19
C PHE A 319 19.22 -1.60 5.16
N GLU A 320 20.16 -2.30 5.82
CA GLU A 320 21.09 -1.67 6.75
C GLU A 320 22.01 -0.65 6.06
N GLU A 321 22.48 -0.91 4.84
CA GLU A 321 23.30 0.06 4.10
C GLU A 321 22.52 1.32 3.71
N ALA A 322 21.24 1.19 3.35
CA ALA A 322 20.37 2.33 3.07
C ALA A 322 20.09 3.13 4.35
N LYS A 323 19.78 2.45 5.45
CA LYS A 323 19.55 3.06 6.77
C LYS A 323 20.78 3.81 7.28
N MET A 324 21.97 3.21 7.24
CA MET A 324 23.22 3.82 7.70
C MET A 324 23.62 5.08 6.90
N LEU A 325 23.09 5.26 5.68
CA LEU A 325 23.39 6.43 4.85
C LEU A 325 22.57 7.67 5.26
N GLU A 326 21.45 7.51 5.97
CA GLU A 326 20.51 8.57 6.35
C GLU A 326 21.19 9.86 6.86
N PRO A 327 22.01 9.83 7.94
CA PRO A 327 22.56 11.07 8.48
C PRO A 327 23.49 11.79 7.49
N TYR A 328 24.20 11.04 6.66
CA TYR A 328 25.14 11.60 5.69
C TYR A 328 24.43 12.19 4.49
N VAL A 329 23.42 11.51 3.95
CA VAL A 329 22.65 12.03 2.80
C VAL A 329 21.87 13.27 3.22
N LYS A 330 21.25 13.28 4.40
CA LYS A 330 20.57 14.47 4.94
C LYS A 330 21.54 15.64 5.18
N ALA A 331 22.72 15.37 5.72
CA ALA A 331 23.75 16.40 5.94
C ALA A 331 24.24 17.08 4.64
N THR A 332 24.04 16.48 3.47
CA THR A 332 24.40 17.13 2.20
C THR A 332 23.54 18.36 1.89
N GLY A 333 22.30 18.41 2.41
CA GLY A 333 21.27 19.38 2.01
C GLY A 333 20.89 19.32 0.52
N ASP A 334 21.37 18.30 -0.21
CA ASP A 334 21.17 18.16 -1.65
C ASP A 334 19.86 17.43 -1.92
N LYS A 335 18.85 18.19 -2.36
CA LYS A 335 17.49 17.69 -2.58
C LYS A 335 17.45 16.51 -3.55
N GLU A 336 18.34 16.47 -4.55
CA GLU A 336 18.35 15.40 -5.54
C GLU A 336 18.92 14.11 -4.94
N LEU A 337 20.02 14.20 -4.18
CA LEU A 337 20.59 13.03 -3.49
C LEU A 337 19.62 12.46 -2.43
N ILE A 338 18.96 13.34 -1.68
CA ILE A 338 17.94 12.95 -0.70
C ILE A 338 16.78 12.26 -1.41
N LYS A 339 16.24 12.85 -2.49
CA LYS A 339 15.16 12.24 -3.28
C LYS A 339 15.53 10.84 -3.76
N ILE A 340 16.73 10.66 -4.32
CA ILE A 340 17.20 9.36 -4.79
C ILE A 340 17.27 8.35 -3.64
N TRP A 341 17.84 8.74 -2.50
CA TRP A 341 17.92 7.88 -1.32
C TRP A 341 16.53 7.45 -0.83
N LYS A 342 15.57 8.37 -0.72
CA LYS A 342 14.20 8.03 -0.29
C LYS A 342 13.51 7.03 -1.22
N HIS A 343 13.70 7.16 -2.54
CA HIS A 343 13.18 6.18 -3.50
C HIS A 343 13.84 4.79 -3.36
N LEU A 344 15.08 4.72 -2.87
CA LEU A 344 15.72 3.44 -2.59
C LEU A 344 15.14 2.74 -1.36
N LEU A 345 14.34 3.43 -0.54
CA LEU A 345 13.69 2.87 0.64
C LEU A 345 12.34 2.17 0.36
N THR A 346 11.81 2.27 -0.87
CA THR A 346 10.53 1.64 -1.27
C THR A 346 10.56 0.13 -0.98
N SER A 347 9.45 -0.41 -0.48
CA SER A 347 9.35 -1.82 -0.07
C SER A 347 9.71 -2.78 -1.21
N ASP A 348 9.35 -2.44 -2.45
CA ASP A 348 9.49 -3.26 -3.64
C ASP A 348 10.92 -3.71 -3.90
N HIS A 349 11.89 -2.80 -3.70
CA HIS A 349 13.29 -3.14 -3.94
C HIS A 349 13.74 -4.30 -3.06
N TYR A 350 13.31 -4.30 -1.80
CA TYR A 350 13.60 -5.38 -0.86
C TYR A 350 12.75 -6.62 -1.15
N TYR A 351 11.50 -6.44 -1.58
CA TYR A 351 10.62 -7.54 -1.97
C TYR A 351 11.21 -8.35 -3.13
N TYR A 352 11.76 -7.67 -4.15
CA TYR A 352 12.43 -8.31 -5.29
C TYR A 352 13.66 -9.15 -4.91
N MET A 353 14.23 -8.94 -3.72
CA MET A 353 15.36 -9.72 -3.18
C MET A 353 14.91 -10.92 -2.35
N SER A 354 13.60 -11.18 -2.21
CA SER A 354 13.07 -12.30 -1.42
C SER A 354 13.39 -13.64 -2.08
N THR A 355 13.81 -14.60 -1.26
CA THR A 355 14.16 -15.97 -1.70
C THR A 355 13.08 -16.99 -1.35
N LYS A 356 12.00 -16.59 -0.68
CA LYS A 356 10.95 -17.50 -0.20
C LYS A 356 10.28 -18.30 -1.31
N TRP A 357 10.17 -17.70 -2.49
CA TRP A 357 9.45 -18.26 -3.64
C TRP A 357 10.36 -18.90 -4.68
N LEU A 358 11.66 -19.09 -4.38
CA LEU A 358 12.58 -19.83 -5.27
C LEU A 358 12.16 -21.30 -5.47
N GLY A 359 11.23 -21.81 -4.66
CA GLY A 359 10.55 -23.09 -4.88
C GLY A 359 9.28 -23.03 -5.74
N ASP A 360 8.64 -21.86 -5.87
CA ASP A 360 7.27 -21.68 -6.43
C ASP A 360 7.17 -20.61 -7.55
N GLY A 361 8.29 -20.09 -8.04
CA GLY A 361 8.45 -19.60 -9.42
C GLY A 361 7.68 -18.38 -9.94
N ASP A 362 6.54 -17.95 -9.40
CA ASP A 362 5.54 -17.28 -10.27
C ASP A 362 4.80 -16.04 -9.75
N VAL A 363 5.41 -15.20 -8.88
CA VAL A 363 4.85 -13.85 -8.59
C VAL A 363 5.93 -12.76 -8.60
N HIS A 364 7.15 -13.08 -8.15
CA HIS A 364 8.27 -12.13 -8.04
C HIS A 364 8.85 -11.68 -9.39
N SER A 365 8.70 -12.51 -10.42
CA SER A 365 9.16 -12.25 -11.80
C SER A 365 8.24 -11.27 -12.57
N TYR A 366 6.98 -11.11 -12.14
CA TYR A 366 6.01 -10.28 -12.86
C TYR A 366 6.32 -8.77 -12.74
N PHE A 367 6.83 -8.34 -11.59
CA PHE A 367 7.03 -6.92 -11.28
C PHE A 367 8.50 -6.46 -11.30
N SER A 368 9.44 -7.40 -11.13
CA SER A 368 10.88 -7.11 -11.10
C SER A 368 11.49 -7.06 -12.50
N ILE A 369 12.34 -6.07 -12.76
CA ILE A 369 13.18 -6.03 -13.97
C ILE A 369 14.40 -6.98 -13.90
N HIS A 370 14.59 -7.67 -12.78
CA HIS A 370 15.71 -8.55 -12.53
C HIS A 370 15.34 -10.02 -12.73
N SER A 371 16.26 -10.79 -13.31
CA SER A 371 16.06 -12.22 -13.59
C SER A 371 16.07 -13.11 -12.32
N SER A 372 16.63 -12.62 -11.22
CA SER A 372 16.67 -13.35 -9.95
C SER A 372 16.72 -12.42 -8.73
N PRO A 373 16.36 -12.91 -7.53
CA PRO A 373 16.54 -12.16 -6.28
C PRO A 373 17.99 -11.76 -6.00
N TYR A 374 18.95 -12.59 -6.44
CA TYR A 374 20.38 -12.31 -6.32
C TYR A 374 20.80 -11.14 -7.22
N ASP A 375 20.30 -11.11 -8.45
CA ASP A 375 20.54 -10.01 -9.39
C ASP A 375 19.96 -8.69 -8.86
N ALA A 376 18.76 -8.72 -8.27
CA ALA A 376 18.16 -7.56 -7.61
C ALA A 376 19.03 -7.03 -6.47
N ALA A 377 19.53 -7.91 -5.60
CA ALA A 377 20.40 -7.53 -4.49
C ALA A 377 21.76 -6.96 -4.96
N VAL A 378 22.39 -7.60 -5.96
CA VAL A 378 23.65 -7.13 -6.54
C VAL A 378 23.48 -5.75 -7.18
N ASN A 379 22.41 -5.57 -7.95
CA ASN A 379 22.12 -4.30 -8.61
C ASN A 379 21.83 -3.18 -7.62
N PHE A 380 20.97 -3.43 -6.62
CA PHE A 380 20.68 -2.47 -5.55
C PHE A 380 21.95 -2.05 -4.81
N MET A 381 22.81 -3.01 -4.44
CA MET A 381 24.07 -2.68 -3.77
C MET A 381 25.01 -1.86 -4.66
N ALA A 382 25.06 -2.13 -5.97
CA ALA A 382 25.85 -1.31 -6.89
C ALA A 382 25.35 0.14 -6.94
N VAL A 383 24.02 0.34 -7.01
CA VAL A 383 23.38 1.67 -6.94
C VAL A 383 23.70 2.36 -5.61
N MET A 384 23.53 1.65 -4.49
CA MET A 384 23.80 2.17 -3.15
C MET A 384 25.26 2.62 -2.97
N MET A 385 26.23 1.85 -3.48
CA MET A 385 27.65 2.21 -3.38
C MET A 385 28.00 3.45 -4.20
N ASP A 386 27.45 3.60 -5.40
CA ASP A 386 27.65 4.79 -6.24
C ASP A 386 26.98 6.03 -5.62
N LEU A 387 25.76 5.89 -5.07
CA LEU A 387 25.10 6.98 -4.34
C LEU A 387 25.91 7.40 -3.10
N LYS A 388 26.41 6.43 -2.32
CA LYS A 388 27.25 6.65 -1.16
C LYS A 388 28.52 7.42 -1.53
N GLU A 389 29.18 7.07 -2.63
CA GLU A 389 30.34 7.82 -3.13
C GLU A 389 29.98 9.29 -3.43
N LYS A 390 28.85 9.52 -4.12
CA LYS A 390 28.37 10.88 -4.46
C LYS A 390 28.06 11.70 -3.21
N VAL A 391 27.39 11.11 -2.21
CA VAL A 391 27.11 11.76 -0.92
C VAL A 391 28.41 12.20 -0.25
N PHE A 392 29.38 11.30 -0.08
CA PHE A 392 30.66 11.66 0.56
C PHE A 392 31.53 12.60 -0.28
N ARG A 393 31.40 12.58 -1.60
CA ARG A 393 32.05 13.58 -2.47
C ARG A 393 31.41 14.96 -2.33
N LYS A 394 30.10 15.04 -2.13
CA LYS A 394 29.38 16.30 -1.89
C LYS A 394 29.80 16.90 -0.55
N LEU A 395 29.80 16.11 0.52
CA LEU A 395 30.22 16.56 1.86
C LEU A 395 31.66 17.12 1.86
N ARG A 396 32.60 16.44 1.22
CA ARG A 396 34.01 16.90 1.09
C ARG A 396 34.21 18.20 0.30
N LYS A 397 33.22 18.63 -0.49
CA LYS A 397 33.28 19.92 -1.22
C LYS A 397 32.66 21.07 -0.44
N THR A 398 31.90 20.75 0.61
CA THR A 398 31.21 21.72 1.47
C THR A 398 32.08 22.10 2.67
N GLU A 399 33.03 21.23 3.05
CA GLU A 399 34.22 21.57 3.86
C GLU A 399 35.23 22.38 3.04
#